data_AF-A0AAU8LQ47-F1
#
_entry.id   AF-A0AAU8LQ47-F1
#
_cell.length_a   1.000
_cell.length_b   1.000
_cell.length_c   1.000
_cell.angle_alpha   90.00
_cell.angle_beta   90.00
_cell.angle_gamma   90.00
#
_symmetry.space_group_name_H-M   'P 1'
#
loop_
_entity.id
_entity.type
_entity.pdbx_description
1 polymer ?
#
loop_
_entity_poly.entity_id
_entity_poly.type
_entity_poly.pdbx_seq_one_letter_code
_entity_poly.pdbx_strand_id
1 'polypeptide(L)'
;MTTRTNTALCGLAFCFCLILPSASRAVSLQVKNTTAHPGDSITVRISVDQPAEIAAAIFALSYNTDHFLLSSVDSSFFGTFAEQWQSMNPVPDPLPPAEVQVDGVTYTSPVVYKLFDGRVQLAGTRVQAGQTATALFDLHFTVAENVPDGIYPLFIAPISMNNESCGYSTGSEPLPLLTGEEEAILQVSLTSGTILVQNSAGPDTDQDGIDDLWEKQVFGDLTTAGASTDYDHDGYTDLQEYLNQFAGETDPAGNPFNPKEENAPGGMGYKKIVITPVLWLLLGK
;
A
#
# COMPACT_ATOMS: atom_id res chain seq x y z
N MET A 1 67.95 -29.89 35.51
CA MET A 1 68.10 -29.91 34.04
C MET A 1 66.76 -29.46 33.47
N THR A 2 66.56 -28.34 32.77
CA THR A 2 67.45 -27.30 32.23
C THR A 2 66.53 -26.11 31.86
N THR A 3 66.95 -24.87 32.18
CA THR A 3 66.66 -23.57 31.51
C THR A 3 65.20 -23.13 31.22
N ARG A 4 64.65 -22.08 31.87
CA ARG A 4 64.79 -20.61 31.56
C ARG A 4 64.61 -20.29 30.06
N THR A 5 63.73 -19.40 29.61
CA THR A 5 63.76 -17.93 29.82
C THR A 5 62.48 -17.22 29.33
N ASN A 6 62.17 -16.08 29.96
CA ASN A 6 61.29 -14.99 29.48
C ASN A 6 61.59 -14.56 28.04
N THR A 7 60.54 -14.24 27.26
CA THR A 7 60.47 -13.02 26.42
C THR A 7 59.04 -12.70 25.98
N ALA A 8 58.74 -11.40 25.92
CA ALA A 8 57.45 -10.77 25.68
C ALA A 8 56.80 -11.08 24.32
N LEU A 9 55.47 -10.98 24.24
CA LEU A 9 54.71 -10.57 23.04
C LEU A 9 53.34 -10.07 23.55
N CYS A 10 53.05 -8.78 23.43
CA CYS A 10 52.46 -8.13 22.26
C CYS A 10 50.95 -8.42 22.16
N GLY A 11 50.17 -7.35 22.03
CA GLY A 11 48.76 -7.32 22.34
C GLY A 11 47.89 -8.23 21.48
N LEU A 12 46.80 -8.68 22.09
CA LEU A 12 45.51 -8.73 21.42
C LEU A 12 44.48 -8.51 22.52
N ALA A 13 44.00 -7.27 22.62
CA ALA A 13 42.70 -7.05 23.22
C ALA A 13 41.71 -7.76 22.29
N PHE A 14 41.41 -9.02 22.59
CA PHE A 14 40.25 -9.70 22.06
C PHE A 14 39.06 -8.94 22.63
N CYS A 15 38.67 -7.89 21.91
CA CYS A 15 37.33 -7.35 21.98
C CYS A 15 36.45 -8.53 21.60
N PHE A 16 35.97 -9.26 22.61
CA PHE A 16 34.80 -10.10 22.48
C PHE A 16 33.67 -9.10 22.23
N CYS A 17 33.59 -8.63 20.99
CA CYS A 17 32.39 -8.04 20.46
C CYS A 17 31.38 -9.17 20.62
N LEU A 18 30.61 -9.11 21.71
CA LEU A 18 29.31 -9.72 21.77
C LEU A 18 28.65 -9.26 20.47
N ILE A 19 28.67 -10.12 19.45
CA ILE A 19 27.73 -10.06 18.36
C ILE A 19 26.42 -10.37 19.08
N LEU A 20 25.84 -9.33 19.69
CA LEU A 20 24.43 -9.32 20.00
C LEU A 20 23.79 -9.71 18.67
N PRO A 21 22.94 -10.75 18.62
CA PRO A 21 22.17 -10.99 17.42
C PRO A 21 21.53 -9.66 17.06
N SER A 22 21.84 -9.16 15.87
CA SER A 22 21.21 -7.98 15.30
C SER A 22 19.74 -8.10 15.63
N ALA A 23 19.16 -7.12 16.36
CA ALA A 23 17.74 -7.16 16.63
C ALA A 23 17.04 -7.24 15.27
N SER A 24 16.51 -8.42 14.92
CA SER A 24 15.77 -8.62 13.68
C SER A 24 14.60 -7.64 13.75
N ARG A 25 14.62 -6.64 12.88
CA ARG A 25 13.56 -5.64 12.82
C ARG A 25 12.34 -6.35 12.25
N ALA A 26 11.22 -6.29 12.96
CA ALA A 26 9.96 -6.85 12.48
C ALA A 26 9.62 -6.31 11.07
N VAL A 27 9.21 -7.22 10.18
CA VAL A 27 8.73 -6.89 8.84
C VAL A 27 7.42 -6.12 8.97
N SER A 28 7.36 -4.93 8.39
CA SER A 28 6.14 -4.15 8.36
C SER A 28 5.25 -4.64 7.22
N LEU A 29 4.11 -5.23 7.57
CA LEU A 29 3.08 -5.67 6.62
C LEU A 29 1.93 -4.65 6.66
N GLN A 30 1.72 -3.98 5.54
CA GLN A 30 0.89 -2.77 5.46
C GLN A 30 -0.19 -2.90 4.40
N VAL A 31 -1.41 -2.50 4.74
CA VAL A 31 -2.45 -2.23 3.74
C VAL A 31 -2.33 -0.78 3.31
N LYS A 32 -2.24 -0.51 2.00
CA LYS A 32 -2.20 0.84 1.46
C LYS A 32 -3.58 1.49 1.52
N ASN A 33 -3.59 2.79 1.81
CA ASN A 33 -4.81 3.59 1.70
C ASN A 33 -5.15 3.78 0.23
N THR A 34 -6.46 3.78 -0.06
CA THR A 34 -7.00 3.93 -1.41
C THR A 34 -8.19 4.90 -1.34
N THR A 35 -8.34 5.76 -2.34
CA THR A 35 -9.54 6.57 -2.55
C THR A 35 -10.45 5.89 -3.57
N ALA A 36 -11.75 6.09 -3.45
CA ALA A 36 -12.75 5.41 -4.26
C ALA A 36 -14.02 6.26 -4.40
N HIS A 37 -14.75 6.06 -5.49
CA HIS A 37 -16.08 6.59 -5.70
C HIS A 37 -17.10 5.45 -5.84
N PRO A 38 -18.40 5.71 -5.62
CA PRO A 38 -19.43 4.71 -5.85
C PRO A 38 -19.38 4.18 -7.29
N GLY A 39 -19.40 2.85 -7.44
CA GLY A 39 -19.29 2.18 -8.74
C GLY A 39 -17.87 1.96 -9.26
N ASP A 40 -16.83 2.49 -8.59
CA ASP A 40 -15.44 2.32 -9.02
C ASP A 40 -15.00 0.85 -8.99
N SER A 41 -14.00 0.54 -9.82
CA SER A 41 -13.15 -0.64 -9.64
C SER A 41 -11.78 -0.19 -9.13
N ILE A 42 -11.47 -0.51 -7.88
CA ILE A 42 -10.26 -0.06 -7.19
C ILE A 42 -9.30 -1.21 -6.91
N THR A 43 -8.03 -0.87 -6.68
CA THR A 43 -7.02 -1.81 -6.20
C THR A 43 -6.56 -1.40 -4.81
N VAL A 44 -6.64 -2.33 -3.86
CA VAL A 44 -6.07 -2.20 -2.53
C VAL A 44 -4.81 -3.05 -2.48
N ARG A 45 -3.66 -2.40 -2.27
CA ARG A 45 -2.37 -3.07 -2.22
C ARG A 45 -1.98 -3.43 -0.80
N ILE A 46 -1.52 -4.65 -0.59
CA ILE A 46 -0.83 -5.08 0.62
C ILE A 46 0.66 -5.15 0.32
N SER A 47 1.48 -4.51 1.15
CA SER A 47 2.91 -4.35 0.92
C SER A 47 3.76 -4.65 2.15
N VAL A 48 5.03 -4.97 1.92
CA VAL A 48 6.04 -5.22 2.94
C VAL A 48 7.24 -4.27 2.79
N ASP A 49 7.94 -3.97 3.88
CA ASP A 49 9.18 -3.17 3.84
C ASP A 49 10.45 -4.01 3.63
N GLN A 50 10.41 -5.29 3.98
CA GLN A 50 11.54 -6.23 3.88
C GLN A 50 11.11 -7.50 3.12
N PRO A 51 11.05 -7.45 1.77
CA PRO A 51 10.52 -8.53 0.95
C PRO A 51 11.47 -9.73 0.80
N ALA A 52 12.78 -9.50 0.99
CA ALA A 52 13.82 -10.44 0.59
C ALA A 52 13.72 -11.80 1.29
N GLU A 53 13.32 -11.84 2.55
CA GLU A 53 13.30 -13.10 3.30
C GLU A 53 11.99 -13.87 3.14
N ILE A 54 10.94 -13.26 2.58
CA ILE A 54 9.58 -13.83 2.59
C ILE A 54 9.45 -14.94 1.53
N ALA A 55 9.12 -16.14 2.00
CA ALA A 55 8.80 -17.30 1.18
C ALA A 55 7.30 -17.60 1.16
N ALA A 56 6.56 -17.30 2.22
CA ALA A 56 5.12 -17.47 2.26
C ALA A 56 4.42 -16.38 3.07
N ALA A 57 3.16 -16.14 2.74
CA ALA A 57 2.26 -15.27 3.48
C ALA A 57 0.90 -15.93 3.64
N ILE A 58 0.31 -15.83 4.83
CA ILE A 58 -1.04 -16.33 5.09
C ILE A 58 -1.73 -15.50 6.18
N PHE A 59 -2.85 -14.87 5.83
CA PHE A 59 -3.59 -14.01 6.75
C PHE A 59 -5.00 -13.72 6.23
N ALA A 60 -5.82 -13.07 7.06
CA ALA A 60 -7.10 -12.51 6.64
C ALA A 60 -7.00 -11.00 6.47
N LEU A 61 -7.73 -10.45 5.51
CA LEU A 61 -8.06 -9.03 5.42
C LEU A 61 -9.54 -8.85 5.72
N SER A 62 -9.86 -8.14 6.80
CA SER A 62 -11.22 -7.70 7.12
C SER A 62 -11.55 -6.42 6.38
N TYR A 63 -12.75 -6.36 5.81
CA TYR A 63 -13.29 -5.23 5.06
C TYR A 63 -14.82 -5.24 5.10
N ASN A 64 -15.45 -4.14 4.69
CA ASN A 64 -16.92 -4.04 4.64
C ASN A 64 -17.46 -4.74 3.38
N THR A 65 -18.02 -5.94 3.53
CA THR A 65 -18.58 -6.73 2.44
C THR A 65 -19.92 -6.21 1.90
N ASP A 66 -20.59 -5.28 2.59
CA ASP A 66 -21.84 -4.68 2.13
C ASP A 66 -21.59 -3.63 1.03
N HIS A 67 -20.37 -3.05 0.99
CA HIS A 67 -20.03 -1.96 0.08
C HIS A 67 -18.86 -2.25 -0.87
N PHE A 68 -18.04 -3.26 -0.57
CA PHE A 68 -16.91 -3.63 -1.42
C PHE A 68 -17.00 -5.11 -1.80
N LEU A 69 -17.05 -5.40 -3.09
CA LEU A 69 -17.03 -6.75 -3.62
C LEU A 69 -15.63 -7.07 -4.16
N LEU A 70 -14.94 -8.03 -3.53
CA LEU A 70 -13.65 -8.49 -4.04
C LEU A 70 -13.87 -9.33 -5.31
N SER A 71 -13.27 -8.90 -6.43
CA SER A 71 -13.42 -9.55 -7.74
C SER A 71 -12.24 -10.44 -8.10
N SER A 72 -11.01 -10.04 -7.74
CA SER A 72 -9.81 -10.86 -7.93
C SER A 72 -8.70 -10.48 -6.93
N VAL A 73 -7.72 -11.37 -6.82
CA VAL A 73 -6.48 -11.15 -6.07
C VAL A 73 -5.32 -11.57 -6.96
N ASP A 74 -4.38 -10.66 -7.14
CA ASP A 74 -3.17 -10.86 -7.94
C ASP A 74 -1.92 -10.70 -7.07
N SER A 75 -0.84 -11.41 -7.44
CA SER A 75 0.46 -11.24 -6.79
C SER A 75 1.60 -11.60 -7.72
N SER A 76 2.29 -10.58 -8.22
CA SER A 76 3.58 -10.76 -8.91
C SER A 76 4.70 -11.19 -7.96
N PHE A 77 4.54 -10.95 -6.65
CA PHE A 77 5.50 -11.38 -5.63
C PHE A 77 5.63 -12.90 -5.56
N PHE A 78 4.50 -13.59 -5.54
CA PHE A 78 4.44 -15.05 -5.54
C PHE A 78 4.43 -15.63 -6.95
N GLY A 79 3.99 -14.88 -7.97
CA GLY A 79 4.09 -15.26 -9.38
C GLY A 79 3.35 -16.57 -9.71
N THR A 80 3.68 -17.17 -10.84
CA THR A 80 3.15 -18.46 -11.30
C THR A 80 4.06 -19.63 -10.94
N PHE A 81 3.52 -20.86 -10.96
CA PHE A 81 4.36 -22.06 -10.80
C PHE A 81 5.47 -22.12 -11.85
N ALA A 82 5.16 -21.81 -13.11
CA ALA A 82 6.11 -21.83 -14.22
C ALA A 82 7.28 -20.85 -14.02
N GLU A 83 6.98 -19.60 -13.64
CA GLU A 83 8.01 -18.58 -13.37
C GLU A 83 8.93 -19.00 -12.23
N GLN A 84 8.35 -19.59 -11.17
CA GLN A 84 9.13 -20.06 -10.03
C GLN A 84 10.11 -21.17 -10.42
N TRP A 85 9.66 -22.19 -11.16
CA TRP A 85 10.54 -23.28 -11.61
C TRP A 85 11.67 -22.78 -12.50
N GLN A 86 11.37 -21.84 -13.39
CA GLN A 86 12.37 -21.23 -14.28
C GLN A 86 13.37 -20.35 -13.53
N SER A 87 13.00 -19.81 -12.37
CA SER A 87 13.88 -18.97 -11.54
C SER A 87 14.91 -19.75 -10.71
N MET A 88 14.73 -21.07 -10.56
CA MET A 88 15.64 -21.91 -9.76
C MET A 88 17.00 -22.08 -10.44
N ASN A 89 18.04 -22.30 -9.63
CA ASN A 89 19.40 -22.57 -10.11
C ASN A 89 20.01 -23.82 -9.43
N PRO A 90 20.27 -24.92 -10.17
CA PRO A 90 19.95 -25.11 -11.58
C PRO A 90 18.43 -25.19 -11.83
N VAL A 91 18.02 -24.82 -13.04
CA VAL A 91 16.61 -25.00 -13.47
C VAL A 91 16.31 -26.51 -13.50
N PRO A 92 15.21 -26.98 -12.87
CA PRO A 92 14.82 -28.37 -12.90
C PRO A 92 14.63 -28.92 -14.32
N ASP A 93 15.12 -30.12 -14.57
CA ASP A 93 14.93 -30.86 -15.82
C ASP A 93 14.56 -32.33 -15.51
N PRO A 94 13.32 -32.78 -15.81
CA PRO A 94 12.24 -32.02 -16.47
C PRO A 94 11.64 -30.94 -15.56
N LEU A 95 11.04 -29.90 -16.16
CA LEU A 95 10.30 -28.88 -15.41
C LEU A 95 9.12 -29.52 -14.65
N PRO A 96 8.92 -29.17 -13.37
CA PRO A 96 7.72 -29.56 -12.64
C PRO A 96 6.45 -28.97 -13.29
N PRO A 97 5.26 -29.50 -12.95
CA PRO A 97 4.00 -28.98 -13.48
C PRO A 97 3.83 -27.48 -13.27
N ALA A 98 3.36 -26.79 -14.30
CA ALA A 98 3.02 -25.37 -14.27
C ALA A 98 1.59 -25.11 -13.75
N GLU A 99 0.85 -26.16 -13.44
CA GLU A 99 -0.52 -26.10 -12.94
C GLU A 99 -0.84 -27.25 -11.99
N VAL A 100 -1.80 -27.03 -11.10
CA VAL A 100 -2.33 -28.02 -10.17
C VAL A 100 -3.86 -27.99 -10.26
N GLN A 101 -4.49 -29.17 -10.30
CA GLN A 101 -5.95 -29.31 -10.28
C GLN A 101 -6.38 -29.70 -8.86
N VAL A 102 -7.26 -28.90 -8.24
CA VAL A 102 -7.87 -29.20 -6.94
C VAL A 102 -9.38 -29.05 -7.08
N ASP A 103 -10.13 -30.11 -6.79
CA ASP A 103 -11.60 -30.14 -6.87
C ASP A 103 -12.17 -29.62 -8.21
N GLY A 104 -11.46 -29.87 -9.31
CA GLY A 104 -11.86 -29.43 -10.66
C GLY A 104 -11.51 -27.98 -11.00
N VAL A 105 -10.81 -27.27 -10.11
CA VAL A 105 -10.27 -25.93 -10.34
C VAL A 105 -8.79 -26.03 -10.72
N THR A 106 -8.41 -25.35 -11.79
CA THR A 106 -7.02 -25.25 -12.25
C THR A 106 -6.34 -24.05 -11.60
N TYR A 107 -5.24 -24.30 -10.91
CA TYR A 107 -4.38 -23.28 -10.33
C TYR A 107 -3.07 -23.23 -11.13
N THR A 108 -2.72 -22.05 -11.63
CA THR A 108 -1.43 -21.79 -12.31
C THR A 108 -0.45 -21.00 -11.44
N SER A 109 -0.89 -20.59 -10.25
CA SER A 109 -0.14 -19.84 -9.27
C SER A 109 -0.38 -20.41 -7.87
N PRO A 110 0.59 -20.33 -6.96
CA PRO A 110 0.40 -20.66 -5.54
C PRO A 110 -0.39 -19.61 -4.74
N VAL A 111 -0.92 -18.58 -5.40
CA VAL A 111 -1.79 -17.58 -4.77
C VAL A 111 -3.20 -18.15 -4.68
N VAL A 112 -3.75 -18.21 -3.48
CA VAL A 112 -5.12 -18.64 -3.22
C VAL A 112 -5.81 -17.66 -2.28
N TYR A 113 -7.11 -17.49 -2.47
CA TYR A 113 -7.93 -16.73 -1.55
C TYR A 113 -9.30 -17.35 -1.37
N LYS A 114 -9.95 -17.04 -0.25
CA LYS A 114 -11.30 -17.49 0.07
C LYS A 114 -12.09 -16.41 0.79
N LEU A 115 -13.29 -16.16 0.29
CA LEU A 115 -14.21 -15.18 0.85
C LEU A 115 -14.99 -15.76 2.04
N PHE A 116 -15.16 -14.92 3.06
CA PHE A 116 -16.03 -15.14 4.22
C PHE A 116 -16.82 -13.86 4.47
N ASP A 117 -17.80 -13.94 5.37
CA ASP A 117 -18.51 -12.75 5.81
C ASP A 117 -17.54 -11.76 6.51
N GLY A 118 -17.51 -10.51 6.04
CA GLY A 118 -16.64 -9.44 6.54
C GLY A 118 -15.12 -9.61 6.35
N ARG A 119 -14.64 -10.62 5.60
CA ARG A 119 -13.19 -10.82 5.37
C ARG A 119 -12.86 -11.72 4.18
N VAL A 120 -11.64 -11.60 3.67
CA VAL A 120 -11.00 -12.56 2.76
C VAL A 120 -9.80 -13.20 3.47
N GLN A 121 -9.60 -14.51 3.30
CA GLN A 121 -8.35 -15.18 3.65
C GLN A 121 -7.48 -15.28 2.40
N LEU A 122 -6.20 -14.95 2.56
CA LEU A 122 -5.21 -14.86 1.49
C LEU A 122 -4.05 -15.79 1.85
N ALA A 123 -3.54 -16.52 0.88
CA ALA A 123 -2.28 -17.23 1.00
C ALA A 123 -1.48 -17.17 -0.30
N GLY A 124 -0.16 -17.14 -0.16
CA GLY A 124 0.79 -17.21 -1.27
C GLY A 124 2.08 -17.84 -0.79
N THR A 125 2.73 -18.60 -1.66
CA THR A 125 4.03 -19.20 -1.37
C THR A 125 4.93 -19.16 -2.58
N ARG A 126 6.24 -19.22 -2.35
CA ARG A 126 7.25 -19.34 -3.39
C ARG A 126 8.35 -20.30 -2.99
N VAL A 127 8.91 -21.00 -3.99
CA VAL A 127 9.95 -22.03 -3.81
C VAL A 127 11.27 -21.48 -3.26
N GLN A 128 11.58 -20.22 -3.56
CA GLN A 128 12.80 -19.54 -3.12
C GLN A 128 12.42 -18.14 -2.70
N ALA A 129 12.99 -17.59 -1.61
CA ALA A 129 12.78 -16.19 -1.27
C ALA A 129 13.65 -15.27 -2.15
N GLY A 130 13.91 -14.04 -1.72
CA GLY A 130 14.76 -13.07 -2.42
C GLY A 130 14.01 -12.09 -3.33
N GLN A 131 12.72 -11.85 -3.11
CA GLN A 131 11.99 -10.84 -3.88
C GLN A 131 12.52 -9.45 -3.51
N THR A 132 12.56 -8.56 -4.49
CA THR A 132 12.83 -7.12 -4.27
C THR A 132 11.55 -6.28 -4.35
N ALA A 133 10.51 -6.81 -5.00
CA ALA A 133 9.21 -6.17 -5.05
C ALA A 133 8.56 -6.13 -3.65
N THR A 134 7.98 -5.00 -3.29
CA THR A 134 7.36 -4.79 -1.98
C THR A 134 5.86 -5.03 -1.98
N ALA A 135 5.21 -5.05 -3.15
CA ALA A 135 3.79 -5.37 -3.28
C ALA A 135 3.59 -6.88 -3.13
N LEU A 136 2.93 -7.31 -2.05
CA LEU A 136 2.72 -8.71 -1.71
C LEU A 136 1.44 -9.25 -2.36
N PHE A 137 0.35 -8.48 -2.32
CA PHE A 137 -0.92 -8.77 -2.99
C PHE A 137 -1.56 -7.48 -3.48
N ASP A 138 -2.18 -7.54 -4.66
CA ASP A 138 -3.09 -6.52 -5.17
C ASP A 138 -4.49 -7.12 -5.17
N LEU A 139 -5.39 -6.51 -4.38
CA LEU A 139 -6.78 -6.93 -4.25
C LEU A 139 -7.66 -5.99 -5.05
N HIS A 140 -8.43 -6.54 -5.97
CA HIS A 140 -9.31 -5.79 -6.85
C HIS A 140 -10.73 -5.82 -6.31
N PHE A 141 -11.27 -4.63 -6.00
CA PHE A 141 -12.62 -4.47 -5.46
C PHE A 141 -13.50 -3.70 -6.44
N THR A 142 -14.76 -4.11 -6.55
CA THR A 142 -15.83 -3.28 -7.07
C THR A 142 -16.53 -2.58 -5.91
N VAL A 143 -16.68 -1.27 -6.00
CA VAL A 143 -17.32 -0.42 -5.00
C VAL A 143 -18.81 -0.32 -5.32
N ALA A 144 -19.68 -0.54 -4.33
CA ALA A 144 -21.12 -0.49 -4.54
C ALA A 144 -21.58 0.92 -4.97
N GLU A 145 -22.52 1.03 -5.90
CA GLU A 145 -23.02 2.34 -6.38
C GLU A 145 -23.71 3.18 -5.31
N ASN A 146 -24.19 2.54 -4.24
CA ASN A 146 -24.91 3.17 -3.14
C ASN A 146 -24.05 3.28 -1.86
N VAL A 147 -22.73 3.10 -1.96
CA VAL A 147 -21.85 3.24 -0.80
C VAL A 147 -21.94 4.68 -0.27
N PRO A 148 -22.18 4.89 1.03
CA PRO A 148 -22.11 6.23 1.62
C PRO A 148 -20.67 6.77 1.62
N ASP A 149 -20.52 8.09 1.53
CA ASP A 149 -19.24 8.74 1.80
C ASP A 149 -18.74 8.37 3.20
N GLY A 150 -17.43 8.11 3.30
CA GLY A 150 -16.83 7.77 4.59
C GLY A 150 -15.50 7.04 4.50
N ILE A 151 -14.95 6.76 5.67
CA ILE A 151 -13.71 6.02 5.84
C ILE A 151 -14.06 4.57 6.20
N TYR A 152 -13.68 3.65 5.32
CA TYR A 152 -13.89 2.22 5.49
C TYR A 152 -12.57 1.55 5.85
N PRO A 153 -12.41 1.07 7.10
CA PRO A 153 -11.13 0.55 7.56
C PRO A 153 -10.87 -0.87 7.05
N LEU A 154 -9.59 -1.17 6.86
CA LEU A 154 -9.07 -2.45 6.42
C LEU A 154 -8.06 -2.98 7.44
N PHE A 155 -8.29 -4.21 7.91
CA PHE A 155 -7.46 -4.80 8.97
C PHE A 155 -6.91 -6.16 8.56
N ILE A 156 -5.59 -6.33 8.72
CA ILE A 156 -4.97 -7.66 8.64
C ILE A 156 -5.16 -8.36 9.98
N ALA A 157 -5.57 -9.63 9.92
CA ALA A 157 -5.69 -10.49 11.09
C ALA A 157 -5.00 -11.84 10.85
N PRO A 158 -4.33 -12.40 11.87
CA PRO A 158 -3.89 -13.79 11.83
C PRO A 158 -5.08 -14.73 11.63
N ILE A 159 -4.83 -15.86 10.98
CA ILE A 159 -5.81 -16.94 10.89
C ILE A 159 -5.40 -18.10 11.77
N SER A 160 -6.39 -18.90 12.18
CA SER A 160 -6.14 -20.17 12.84
C SER A 160 -6.77 -21.32 12.06
N MET A 161 -6.12 -22.47 12.09
CA MET A 161 -6.62 -23.69 11.46
C MET A 161 -6.80 -24.81 12.47
N ASN A 162 -7.79 -25.67 12.21
CA ASN A 162 -8.12 -26.84 13.01
C ASN A 162 -8.50 -28.05 12.15
N ASN A 163 -7.79 -28.24 11.03
CA ASN A 163 -8.08 -29.30 10.06
C ASN A 163 -7.04 -30.43 10.12
N GLU A 164 -7.38 -31.53 10.78
CA GLU A 164 -6.53 -32.72 10.90
C GLU A 164 -6.19 -33.35 9.54
N SER A 165 -7.10 -33.26 8.56
CA SER A 165 -6.85 -33.75 7.20
C SER A 165 -5.73 -32.97 6.50
N CYS A 166 -5.42 -31.76 6.96
CA CYS A 166 -4.33 -30.92 6.47
C CYS A 166 -3.13 -30.88 7.44
N GLY A 167 -3.09 -31.77 8.44
CA GLY A 167 -1.99 -31.87 9.40
C GLY A 167 -2.08 -30.92 10.60
N TYR A 168 -3.17 -30.15 10.73
CA TYR A 168 -3.37 -29.25 11.88
C TYR A 168 -4.06 -29.94 13.04
N SER A 169 -3.72 -29.56 14.26
CA SER A 169 -4.36 -30.13 15.45
C SER A 169 -5.84 -29.75 15.56
N THR A 170 -6.60 -30.47 16.39
CA THR A 170 -8.00 -30.11 16.69
C THR A 170 -8.15 -28.83 17.50
N GLY A 171 -7.06 -28.40 18.17
CA GLY A 171 -6.97 -27.08 18.77
C GLY A 171 -6.69 -26.06 17.70
N SER A 172 -7.53 -25.02 17.60
CA SER A 172 -7.33 -23.88 16.70
C SER A 172 -5.91 -23.32 16.84
N GLU A 173 -5.05 -23.61 15.86
CA GLU A 173 -3.64 -23.24 15.88
C GLU A 173 -3.42 -21.98 15.03
N PRO A 174 -2.82 -20.90 15.57
CA PRO A 174 -2.52 -19.70 14.80
C PRO A 174 -1.42 -19.98 13.78
N LEU A 175 -1.62 -19.51 12.55
CA LEU A 175 -0.61 -19.59 11.51
C LEU A 175 0.28 -18.34 11.49
N PRO A 176 1.58 -18.49 11.19
CA PRO A 176 2.47 -17.35 11.04
C PRO A 176 2.02 -16.49 9.86
N LEU A 177 1.92 -15.17 10.07
CA LEU A 177 1.50 -14.21 9.03
C LEU A 177 2.43 -14.25 7.81
N LEU A 178 3.73 -14.28 8.08
CA LEU A 178 4.80 -14.38 7.10
C LEU A 178 5.80 -15.46 7.52
N THR A 179 6.16 -16.32 6.58
CA THR A 179 7.20 -17.34 6.74
C THR A 179 8.33 -17.02 5.77
N GLY A 180 9.56 -17.07 6.26
CA GLY A 180 10.75 -16.84 5.49
C GLY A 180 11.40 -18.11 4.96
N GLU A 181 12.64 -17.99 4.50
CA GLU A 181 13.46 -19.14 4.11
C GLU A 181 13.61 -20.14 5.27
N GLU A 182 13.80 -21.42 4.92
CA GLU A 182 13.94 -22.53 5.89
C GLU A 182 12.82 -22.58 6.94
N GLU A 183 11.60 -22.18 6.54
CA GLU A 183 10.41 -22.14 7.41
C GLU A 183 10.54 -21.19 8.61
N ALA A 184 11.43 -20.20 8.54
CA ALA A 184 11.62 -19.23 9.61
C ALA A 184 10.36 -18.38 9.82
N ILE A 185 9.84 -18.33 11.05
CA ILE A 185 8.71 -17.46 11.39
C ILE A 185 9.20 -16.02 11.49
N LEU A 186 8.70 -15.13 10.63
CA LEU A 186 9.07 -13.72 10.63
C LEU A 186 8.25 -12.95 11.67
N GLN A 187 8.91 -12.06 12.41
CA GLN A 187 8.23 -11.10 13.26
C GLN A 187 7.55 -10.05 12.37
N VAL A 188 6.26 -9.77 12.60
CA VAL A 188 5.46 -8.89 11.75
C VAL A 188 4.86 -7.75 12.56
N SER A 189 5.01 -6.52 12.07
CA SER A 189 4.29 -5.34 12.52
C SER A 189 3.19 -5.01 11.52
N LEU A 190 1.94 -4.98 11.97
CA LEU A 190 0.79 -4.72 11.11
C LEU A 190 0.46 -3.22 11.03
N THR A 191 0.24 -2.73 9.83
CA THR A 191 -0.33 -1.40 9.58
C THR A 191 -1.63 -1.54 8.82
N SER A 192 -2.72 -1.09 9.45
CA SER A 192 -4.05 -1.03 8.84
C SER A 192 -4.11 0.03 7.75
N GLY A 193 -5.02 -0.16 6.81
CA GLY A 193 -5.29 0.78 5.72
C GLY A 193 -6.75 1.21 5.73
N THR A 194 -7.10 2.09 4.81
CA THR A 194 -8.47 2.57 4.64
C THR A 194 -8.84 2.72 3.17
N ILE A 195 -10.11 2.47 2.85
CA ILE A 195 -10.72 2.99 1.64
C ILE A 195 -11.48 4.26 2.04
N LEU A 196 -11.08 5.41 1.48
CA LEU A 196 -11.85 6.64 1.59
C LEU A 196 -12.80 6.69 0.40
N VAL A 197 -14.11 6.62 0.68
CA VAL A 197 -15.14 6.76 -0.33
C VAL A 197 -15.62 8.19 -0.38
N GLN A 198 -15.66 8.76 -1.58
CA GLN A 198 -16.19 10.08 -1.87
C GLN A 198 -17.05 9.98 -3.13
N ASN A 199 -18.27 10.48 -3.12
CA ASN A 199 -19.11 10.49 -4.32
C ASN A 199 -18.66 11.59 -5.29
N SER A 200 -18.34 11.21 -6.54
CA SER A 200 -17.94 12.14 -7.60
C SER A 200 -19.06 13.12 -7.93
N ALA A 201 -18.82 14.42 -7.70
CA ALA A 201 -19.78 15.52 -7.78
C ALA A 201 -20.96 15.34 -6.80
N GLY A 202 -20.78 15.85 -5.58
CA GLY A 202 -21.91 16.32 -4.79
C GLY A 202 -22.78 17.30 -5.59
N PRO A 203 -23.98 17.65 -5.11
CA PRO A 203 -24.74 18.74 -5.71
C PRO A 203 -23.83 19.97 -5.88
N ASP A 204 -23.88 20.60 -7.05
CA ASP A 204 -23.22 21.88 -7.36
C ASP A 204 -24.37 22.89 -7.51
N THR A 205 -24.72 23.54 -6.40
CA THR A 205 -25.94 24.36 -6.29
C THR A 205 -25.81 25.65 -7.09
N ASP A 206 -24.62 26.21 -7.21
CA ASP A 206 -24.35 27.48 -7.88
C ASP A 206 -23.73 27.32 -9.29
N GLN A 207 -23.50 26.08 -9.72
CA GLN A 207 -23.14 25.64 -11.08
C GLN A 207 -21.79 26.15 -11.56
N ASP A 208 -20.83 26.22 -10.66
CA ASP A 208 -19.49 26.72 -10.94
C ASP A 208 -18.49 25.58 -11.25
N GLY A 209 -18.91 24.33 -11.11
CA GLY A 209 -18.10 23.14 -11.35
C GLY A 209 -17.36 22.61 -10.13
N ILE A 210 -17.58 23.19 -8.95
CA ILE A 210 -17.10 22.74 -7.64
C ILE A 210 -18.30 22.13 -6.89
N ASP A 211 -18.10 21.06 -6.11
CA ASP A 211 -19.22 20.46 -5.38
C ASP A 211 -19.49 21.14 -4.03
N ASP A 212 -20.78 21.26 -3.68
CA ASP A 212 -21.28 21.89 -2.45
C ASP A 212 -20.57 21.40 -1.17
N LEU A 213 -20.24 20.11 -1.13
CA LEU A 213 -19.71 19.48 0.07
C LEU A 213 -18.26 19.89 0.25
N TRP A 214 -17.47 19.90 -0.83
CA TRP A 214 -16.12 20.45 -0.82
C TRP A 214 -16.12 21.92 -0.40
N GLU A 215 -16.98 22.75 -1.00
CA GLU A 215 -17.04 24.18 -0.65
C GLU A 215 -17.41 24.40 0.82
N LYS A 216 -18.41 23.67 1.34
CA LYS A 216 -18.79 23.73 2.77
C LYS A 216 -17.70 23.18 3.69
N GLN A 217 -16.93 22.19 3.28
CA GLN A 217 -15.85 21.63 4.10
C GLN A 217 -14.64 22.57 4.14
N VAL A 218 -14.27 23.13 3.00
CA VAL A 218 -13.10 24.00 2.88
C VAL A 218 -13.45 25.39 3.40
N PHE A 219 -14.48 26.04 2.88
CA PHE A 219 -14.79 27.46 3.13
C PHE A 219 -15.94 27.69 4.11
N GLY A 220 -16.86 26.74 4.23
CA GLY A 220 -18.02 26.84 5.12
C GLY A 220 -19.25 27.50 4.49
N ASP A 221 -19.19 27.84 3.21
CA ASP A 221 -20.29 28.37 2.39
C ASP A 221 -20.14 27.89 0.93
N LEU A 222 -21.08 28.30 0.06
CA LEU A 222 -21.18 27.92 -1.36
C LEU A 222 -20.85 29.10 -2.30
N THR A 223 -20.05 30.06 -1.83
CA THR A 223 -19.87 31.34 -2.56
C THR A 223 -18.45 31.88 -2.51
N THR A 224 -17.63 31.36 -1.60
CA THR A 224 -16.24 31.77 -1.44
C THR A 224 -15.36 31.19 -2.54
N ALA A 225 -15.58 29.91 -2.87
CA ALA A 225 -14.95 29.26 -4.00
C ALA A 225 -15.80 29.43 -5.25
N GLY A 226 -15.13 29.39 -6.39
CA GLY A 226 -15.65 29.81 -7.66
C GLY A 226 -14.82 29.18 -8.78
N ALA A 227 -15.45 28.88 -9.91
CA ALA A 227 -14.77 28.47 -11.15
C ALA A 227 -13.55 29.33 -11.56
N SER A 228 -13.52 30.59 -11.11
CA SER A 228 -12.53 31.59 -11.51
C SER A 228 -11.93 32.37 -10.34
N THR A 229 -12.30 32.04 -9.11
CA THR A 229 -11.68 32.60 -7.91
C THR A 229 -10.36 31.89 -7.64
N ASP A 230 -9.52 32.55 -6.85
CA ASP A 230 -8.17 32.14 -6.47
C ASP A 230 -8.01 32.74 -5.06
N TYR A 231 -8.45 31.99 -4.06
CA TYR A 231 -8.65 32.49 -2.70
C TYR A 231 -7.33 32.86 -2.01
N ASP A 232 -6.27 32.11 -2.27
CA ASP A 232 -4.95 32.30 -1.67
C ASP A 232 -3.98 33.12 -2.56
N HIS A 233 -4.37 33.44 -3.79
CA HIS A 233 -3.66 34.29 -4.75
C HIS A 233 -2.35 33.69 -5.27
N ASP A 234 -2.25 32.38 -5.34
CA ASP A 234 -1.05 31.67 -5.78
C ASP A 234 -0.99 31.45 -7.31
N GLY A 235 -2.07 31.76 -8.03
CA GLY A 235 -2.20 31.63 -9.47
C GLY A 235 -2.81 30.31 -9.95
N TYR A 236 -3.31 29.47 -9.06
CA TYR A 236 -4.28 28.42 -9.32
C TYR A 236 -5.68 28.91 -8.98
N THR A 237 -6.68 28.54 -9.77
CA THR A 237 -8.07 28.84 -9.39
C THR A 237 -8.57 27.78 -8.41
N ASP A 238 -9.52 28.13 -7.54
CA ASP A 238 -10.12 27.19 -6.57
C ASP A 238 -10.67 25.94 -7.27
N LEU A 239 -11.26 26.09 -8.47
CA LEU A 239 -11.70 24.97 -9.31
C LEU A 239 -10.54 24.07 -9.80
N GLN A 240 -9.39 24.64 -10.13
CA GLN A 240 -8.23 23.86 -10.56
C GLN A 240 -7.69 23.04 -9.39
N GLU A 241 -7.64 23.63 -8.21
CA GLU A 241 -7.21 22.95 -7.00
C GLU A 241 -8.21 21.87 -6.58
N TYR A 242 -9.52 22.15 -6.64
CA TYR A 242 -10.57 21.16 -6.48
C TYR A 242 -10.38 19.99 -7.43
N LEU A 243 -10.23 20.24 -8.74
CA LEU A 243 -10.05 19.18 -9.74
C LEU A 243 -8.73 18.41 -9.58
N ASN A 244 -7.64 19.08 -9.21
CA ASN A 244 -6.35 18.42 -8.98
C ASN A 244 -6.41 17.55 -7.71
N GLN A 245 -7.04 18.05 -6.64
CA GLN A 245 -7.27 17.28 -5.42
C GLN A 245 -8.20 16.09 -5.69
N PHE A 246 -9.26 16.30 -6.47
CA PHE A 246 -10.18 15.27 -6.94
C PHE A 246 -9.47 14.19 -7.78
N ALA A 247 -8.49 14.59 -8.60
CA ALA A 247 -7.65 13.68 -9.38
C ALA A 247 -6.53 13.00 -8.58
N GLY A 248 -6.33 13.36 -7.31
CA GLY A 248 -5.24 12.84 -6.47
C GLY A 248 -3.85 13.33 -6.88
N GLU A 249 -3.77 14.44 -7.60
CA GLU A 249 -2.51 15.05 -8.02
C GLU A 249 -1.88 15.85 -6.87
N THR A 250 -0.55 16.03 -6.93
CA THR A 250 0.20 16.85 -5.98
C THR A 250 0.88 18.02 -6.68
N ASP A 251 1.18 19.08 -5.93
CA ASP A 251 2.00 20.18 -6.40
C ASP A 251 3.43 19.71 -6.74
N PRO A 252 4.27 20.55 -7.39
CA PRO A 252 5.66 20.20 -7.70
C PRO A 252 6.55 19.88 -6.49
N ALA A 253 6.14 20.22 -5.28
CA ALA A 253 6.81 19.88 -4.04
C ALA A 253 6.31 18.57 -3.41
N GLY A 254 5.28 17.94 -4.00
CA GLY A 254 4.67 16.70 -3.52
C GLY A 254 3.59 16.90 -2.46
N ASN A 255 3.13 18.13 -2.24
CA ASN A 255 2.03 18.43 -1.32
C ASN A 255 0.68 18.31 -2.04
N PRO A 256 -0.41 17.96 -1.34
CA PRO A 256 -1.76 18.09 -1.88
C PRO A 256 -2.08 19.55 -2.21
N PHE A 257 -2.87 19.78 -3.27
CA PHE A 257 -3.41 21.12 -3.55
C PHE A 257 -4.34 21.59 -2.42
N ASN A 258 -4.19 22.84 -1.99
CA ASN A 258 -4.92 23.42 -0.87
C ASN A 258 -5.36 24.87 -1.16
N PRO A 259 -6.65 25.15 -1.35
CA PRO A 259 -7.17 26.47 -1.76
C PRO A 259 -7.16 27.52 -0.65
N LYS A 260 -6.45 27.26 0.45
CA LYS A 260 -6.25 28.17 1.59
C LYS A 260 -4.78 28.45 1.85
N GLU A 261 -3.87 27.81 1.12
CA GLU A 261 -2.43 27.87 1.35
C GLU A 261 -1.68 27.83 0.01
N GLU A 262 -0.82 28.83 -0.23
CA GLU A 262 -0.09 28.95 -1.49
C GLU A 262 0.62 27.64 -1.90
N ASN A 263 0.24 27.09 -3.05
CA ASN A 263 0.84 25.90 -3.63
C ASN A 263 2.18 26.22 -4.31
N ALA A 264 3.05 25.20 -4.47
CA ALA A 264 4.30 25.40 -5.16
C ALA A 264 4.09 25.79 -6.66
N PRO A 265 4.76 26.85 -7.16
CA PRO A 265 4.54 27.33 -8.52
C PRO A 265 5.07 26.35 -9.57
N GLY A 266 4.37 26.27 -10.71
CA GLY A 266 4.82 25.54 -11.90
C GLY A 266 4.25 24.13 -12.09
N GLY A 267 3.21 23.75 -11.35
CA GLY A 267 2.46 22.51 -11.55
C GLY A 267 1.34 22.60 -12.59
N MET A 268 0.54 21.54 -12.70
CA MET A 268 -0.58 21.47 -13.66
C MET A 268 -1.67 22.48 -13.32
N GLY A 269 -1.93 23.44 -14.21
CA GLY A 269 -2.95 24.49 -14.03
C GLY A 269 -2.41 25.87 -13.67
N TYR A 270 -1.16 25.97 -13.22
CA TYR A 270 -0.52 27.21 -12.77
C TYR A 270 -0.52 28.31 -13.82
N LYS A 271 -0.98 29.51 -13.46
CA LYS A 271 -0.80 30.73 -14.26
C LYS A 271 0.11 31.71 -13.54
N LYS A 272 1.26 31.99 -14.14
CA LYS A 272 2.17 33.04 -13.66
C LYS A 272 1.49 34.41 -13.71
N ILE A 273 1.23 35.01 -12.56
CA ILE A 273 0.74 36.39 -12.46
C ILE A 273 1.87 37.33 -12.92
N VAL A 274 1.70 37.95 -14.09
CA VAL A 274 2.59 39.02 -14.56
C VAL A 274 2.09 40.33 -13.98
N ILE A 275 2.57 40.69 -12.79
CA ILE A 275 2.38 42.06 -12.29
C ILE A 275 3.22 42.97 -13.18
N THR A 276 2.60 43.53 -14.20
CA THR A 276 3.24 44.61 -14.97
C THR A 276 3.22 45.83 -14.05
N PRO A 277 4.37 46.40 -13.62
CA PRO A 277 4.37 47.55 -12.74
C PRO A 277 3.95 48.79 -13.54
N VAL A 278 2.65 48.95 -13.79
CA VAL A 278 2.06 50.18 -14.34
C VAL A 278 1.79 51.14 -13.17
N LEU A 279 2.82 51.44 -12.38
CA LEU A 279 2.73 52.48 -11.34
C LEU A 279 4.08 53.05 -10.91
N TRP A 280 5.00 53.29 -11.85
CA TRP A 280 6.21 54.09 -11.59
C TRP A 280 6.45 55.22 -12.62
N LEU A 281 5.49 55.52 -13.50
CA LEU A 281 5.63 56.56 -14.53
C LEU A 281 4.78 57.83 -14.31
N LEU A 282 4.16 58.02 -13.13
CA LEU A 282 3.39 59.24 -12.81
C LEU A 282 3.87 60.04 -11.59
N LEU A 283 4.99 59.69 -10.97
CA LEU A 283 5.62 60.51 -9.92
C LEU A 283 7.14 60.48 -10.08
N GLY A 284 7.70 61.33 -10.94
CA GLY A 284 9.14 61.36 -11.18
C GLY A 284 9.65 62.38 -12.18
N LYS A 285 9.34 63.67 -11.93
CA LYS A 285 9.82 64.92 -12.60
C LYS A 285 9.12 65.35 -13.88
#